data_AF-E7C4F9-F1
#
_entry.id   AF-E7C4F9-F1
#
_cell.length_a   1.000
_cell.length_b   1.000
_cell.length_c   1.000
_cell.angle_alpha   90.00
_cell.angle_beta   90.00
_cell.angle_gamma   90.00
#
_symmetry.space_group_name_H-M   'P 1'
#
loop_
_entity.id
_entity.type
_entity.pdbx_description
1 polymer ?
#
loop_
_entity_poly.entity_id
_entity_poly.type
_entity_poly.pdbx_seq_one_letter_code
_entity_poly.pdbx_strand_id
1 'polypeptide(L)'
;MLPPVLSTEVCSLNPEVRRFAISLFLELDQNGSIKNRRYERTVIECRYALSYGEAQAVLDKRSSISQDVDRALFLLDQHAKCIRSERRARGGLDLDLPEAKVVLDENGFPIEIQRRERYESHRLVEDFMIFANEVVATDLCAHGARALFRVHEPPTAESVEELAEAMSALGLQRLRGKSLDASNVQALIDSANGIEQKALVSSLVLRTLQRARYDKDNIGHFGLGSDAYVHFTSPIRRYPDLVVQRAVAATFLGDEGFGDLGSEALKVTAELASAREQRAVEAERETVALKKVEFMEARLGETFPARITGVTSFGLFVTLDEYFVDGLVHVRSMEDDFYQVSEGKWSLVGERTGNRHTLGDHLEVQVIRVDKEARHIDFSYV
;
A
#
# COMPACT_ATOMS: atom_id res chain seq x y z
N MET A 1 8.55 -17.65 -5.53
CA MET A 1 9.94 -17.50 -5.04
C MET A 1 10.54 -18.86 -4.71
N LEU A 2 9.90 -19.63 -3.85
CA LEU A 2 10.26 -21.03 -3.58
C LEU A 2 9.49 -21.99 -4.50
N PRO A 3 9.97 -23.23 -4.70
CA PRO A 3 9.20 -24.29 -5.35
C PRO A 3 7.87 -24.55 -4.64
N PRO A 4 6.80 -24.94 -5.37
CA PRO A 4 5.47 -25.17 -4.81
C PRO A 4 5.48 -26.06 -3.57
N VAL A 5 6.19 -27.20 -3.61
CA VAL A 5 6.30 -28.14 -2.47
C VAL A 5 6.79 -27.46 -1.18
N LEU A 6 7.70 -26.48 -1.27
CA LEU A 6 8.13 -25.73 -0.10
C LEU A 6 7.09 -24.67 0.28
N SER A 7 6.60 -23.89 -0.67
CA SER A 7 5.74 -22.75 -0.37
C SER A 7 4.31 -23.10 0.05
N THR A 8 3.71 -24.15 -0.51
CA THR A 8 2.29 -24.50 -0.28
C THR A 8 2.11 -25.65 0.69
N GLU A 9 3.13 -26.49 0.88
CA GLU A 9 3.03 -27.68 1.72
C GLU A 9 3.91 -27.57 2.97
N VAL A 10 5.24 -27.55 2.79
CA VAL A 10 6.20 -27.72 3.89
C VAL A 10 6.31 -26.46 4.78
N CYS A 11 6.44 -25.28 4.17
CA CYS A 11 6.57 -24.02 4.91
C CYS A 11 5.22 -23.36 5.19
N SER A 12 4.15 -23.75 4.50
CA SER A 12 2.80 -23.23 4.77
C SER A 12 2.29 -23.72 6.12
N LEU A 13 1.73 -22.81 6.90
CA LEU A 13 1.10 -23.10 8.20
C LEU A 13 -0.31 -23.68 8.01
N ASN A 14 -0.38 -24.82 7.31
CA ASN A 14 -1.64 -25.50 7.02
C ASN A 14 -2.32 -25.98 8.32
N PRO A 15 -3.65 -25.94 8.38
CA PRO A 15 -4.38 -26.33 9.58
C PRO A 15 -4.20 -27.83 9.86
N GLU A 16 -4.25 -28.19 11.14
CA GLU A 16 -4.18 -29.56 11.66
C GLU A 16 -2.87 -30.31 11.33
N VAL A 17 -1.82 -29.58 10.94
CA VAL A 17 -0.50 -30.17 10.71
C VAL A 17 0.58 -29.41 11.47
N ARG A 18 1.47 -30.18 12.11
CA ARG A 18 2.64 -29.62 12.79
C ARG A 18 3.62 -29.01 11.80
N ARG A 19 4.11 -27.81 12.13
CA ARG A 19 5.02 -27.01 11.32
C ARG A 19 6.09 -26.39 12.19
N PHE A 20 7.31 -26.34 11.67
CA PHE A 20 8.38 -25.58 12.29
C PHE A 20 8.17 -24.08 12.03
N ALA A 21 8.42 -23.27 13.05
CA ALA A 21 8.38 -21.82 12.94
C ALA A 21 9.49 -21.17 13.76
N ILE A 22 9.85 -19.96 13.34
CA ILE A 22 10.54 -19.00 14.20
C ILE A 22 9.45 -18.10 14.77
N SER A 23 9.29 -18.11 16.09
CA SER A 23 8.23 -17.39 16.78
C SER A 23 8.79 -16.21 17.56
N LEU A 24 8.13 -15.07 17.42
CA LEU A 24 8.26 -13.93 18.31
C LEU A 24 7.10 -13.95 19.31
N PHE A 25 7.41 -14.11 20.58
CA PHE A 25 6.44 -13.97 21.67
C PHE A 25 6.51 -12.56 22.22
N LEU A 26 5.36 -11.90 22.30
CA LEU A 26 5.21 -10.55 22.86
C LEU A 26 4.21 -10.58 24.02
N GLU A 27 4.60 -9.99 25.14
CA GLU A 27 3.71 -9.69 26.25
C GLU A 27 3.36 -8.20 26.20
N LEU A 28 2.09 -7.91 25.96
CA LEU A 28 1.57 -6.55 25.82
C LEU A 28 0.72 -6.19 27.03
N ASP A 29 0.83 -4.95 27.50
CA ASP A 29 -0.18 -4.41 28.42
C ASP A 29 -1.46 -3.97 27.69
N GLN A 30 -2.43 -3.48 28.46
CA GLN A 30 -3.73 -3.02 27.97
C GLN A 30 -3.63 -1.86 26.97
N ASN A 31 -2.50 -1.12 26.97
CA ASN A 31 -2.26 -0.01 26.06
C ASN A 31 -1.47 -0.46 24.81
N GLY A 32 -1.13 -1.74 24.70
CA GLY A 32 -0.34 -2.27 23.58
C GLY A 32 1.17 -2.06 23.75
N SER A 33 1.64 -1.60 24.90
CA SER A 33 3.07 -1.44 25.18
C SER A 33 3.72 -2.78 25.55
N ILE A 34 4.94 -3.01 25.05
CA ILE A 34 5.68 -4.26 25.27
C ILE A 34 6.22 -4.32 26.70
N LYS A 35 5.88 -5.36 27.44
CA LYS A 35 6.47 -5.69 28.76
C LYS A 35 7.62 -6.67 28.64
N ASN A 36 7.47 -7.66 27.77
CA ASN A 36 8.48 -8.68 27.55
C ASN A 36 8.41 -9.19 26.11
N ARG A 37 9.55 -9.68 25.61
CA ARG A 37 9.64 -10.31 24.31
C ARG A 37 10.71 -11.38 24.30
N ARG A 38 10.49 -12.45 23.53
CA ARG A 38 11.48 -13.50 23.28
C ARG A 38 11.29 -14.14 21.92
N TYR A 39 12.38 -14.64 21.37
CA TYR A 39 12.41 -15.42 20.14
C TYR A 39 12.57 -16.89 20.49
N GLU A 40 11.89 -17.78 19.75
CA GLU A 40 12.04 -19.23 19.90
C GLU A 40 11.92 -19.96 18.57
N ARG A 41 12.56 -21.12 18.47
CA ARG A 41 12.18 -22.13 17.47
C ARG A 41 11.01 -22.94 18.03
N THR A 42 9.93 -23.05 17.28
CA THR A 42 8.69 -23.69 17.74
C THR A 42 8.20 -24.73 16.76
N VAL A 43 7.33 -25.62 17.28
CA VAL A 43 6.45 -26.45 16.48
C VAL A 43 5.02 -25.95 16.71
N ILE A 44 4.38 -25.46 15.66
CA ILE A 44 3.02 -24.90 15.67
C ILE A 44 2.10 -25.87 14.93
N GLU A 45 0.87 -26.01 15.43
CA GLU A 45 -0.22 -26.71 14.76
C GLU A 45 -1.41 -25.75 14.69
N CYS A 46 -1.67 -25.17 13.52
CA CYS A 46 -2.76 -24.23 13.33
C CYS A 46 -4.09 -24.98 13.43
N ARG A 47 -5.02 -24.52 14.29
CA ARG A 47 -6.33 -25.20 14.43
C ARG A 47 -7.32 -24.83 13.33
N TYR A 48 -7.17 -23.65 12.73
CA TYR A 48 -8.10 -23.10 11.74
C TYR A 48 -7.34 -22.36 10.65
N ALA A 49 -7.89 -22.37 9.44
CA ALA A 49 -7.48 -21.53 8.32
C ALA A 49 -8.63 -20.57 8.00
N LEU A 50 -8.66 -19.43 8.70
CA LEU A 50 -9.73 -18.44 8.55
C LEU A 50 -9.44 -17.51 7.37
N SER A 51 -10.44 -17.27 6.54
CA SER A 51 -10.45 -16.17 5.59
C SER A 51 -10.70 -14.83 6.31
N TYR A 52 -10.31 -13.73 5.66
CA TYR A 52 -10.60 -12.39 6.18
C TYR A 52 -12.10 -12.12 6.33
N GLY A 53 -12.93 -12.67 5.43
CA GLY A 53 -14.39 -12.54 5.52
C GLY A 53 -14.98 -13.28 6.72
N GLU A 54 -14.53 -14.50 7.00
CA GLU A 54 -14.96 -15.26 8.18
C GLU A 54 -14.54 -14.57 9.48
N ALA A 55 -13.27 -14.12 9.56
CA ALA A 55 -12.80 -13.36 10.72
C ALA A 55 -13.60 -12.06 10.90
N GLN A 56 -13.90 -11.35 9.81
CA GLN A 56 -14.70 -10.14 9.85
C GLN A 56 -16.13 -10.42 10.35
N ALA A 57 -16.77 -11.50 9.88
CA ALA A 57 -18.11 -11.87 10.31
C ALA A 57 -18.18 -12.18 11.83
N VAL A 58 -17.11 -12.74 12.42
CA VAL A 58 -16.99 -12.90 13.88
C VAL A 58 -16.83 -11.55 14.57
N LEU A 59 -15.94 -10.67 14.08
CA LEU A 59 -15.74 -9.33 14.64
C LEU A 59 -17.03 -8.49 14.60
N ASP A 60 -17.82 -8.64 13.53
CA ASP A 60 -19.13 -8.02 13.36
C ASP A 60 -20.25 -8.69 14.18
N LYS A 61 -19.93 -9.76 14.93
CA LYS A 61 -20.87 -10.57 15.73
C LYS A 61 -22.00 -11.19 14.90
N ARG A 62 -21.73 -11.47 13.61
CA ARG A 62 -22.66 -12.11 12.68
C ARG A 62 -22.47 -13.63 12.60
N SER A 63 -21.29 -14.11 12.98
CA SER A 63 -20.95 -15.54 13.06
C SER A 63 -20.12 -15.86 14.30
N SER A 64 -19.92 -17.15 14.54
CA SER A 64 -19.08 -17.68 15.62
C SER A 64 -18.33 -18.90 15.11
N ILE A 65 -17.04 -19.01 15.43
CA ILE A 65 -16.23 -20.19 15.10
C ILE A 65 -16.17 -21.11 16.34
N SER A 66 -15.73 -20.56 17.47
CA SER A 66 -15.79 -21.21 18.78
C SER A 66 -15.55 -20.16 19.86
N GLN A 67 -15.98 -20.42 21.10
CA GLN A 67 -15.85 -19.46 22.20
C GLN A 67 -14.40 -18.96 22.39
N ASP A 68 -13.41 -19.84 22.28
CA ASP A 68 -12.00 -19.48 22.45
C ASP A 68 -11.45 -18.67 21.27
N VAL A 69 -11.81 -19.05 20.03
CA VAL A 69 -11.36 -18.35 18.82
C VAL A 69 -11.99 -16.97 18.74
N ASP A 70 -13.28 -16.86 18.99
CA ASP A 70 -14.00 -15.59 18.96
C ASP A 70 -13.41 -14.63 20.01
N ARG A 71 -13.17 -15.13 21.23
CA ARG A 71 -12.49 -14.35 22.27
C ARG A 71 -11.09 -13.91 21.85
N ALA A 72 -10.30 -14.78 21.22
CA ALA A 72 -8.98 -14.43 20.72
C ALA A 72 -9.04 -13.34 19.63
N LEU A 73 -9.98 -13.45 18.68
CA LEU A 73 -10.19 -12.45 17.63
C LEU A 73 -10.56 -11.08 18.21
N PHE A 74 -11.47 -11.01 19.18
CA PHE A 74 -11.82 -9.75 19.83
C PHE A 74 -10.64 -9.12 20.58
N LEU A 75 -9.82 -9.92 21.26
CA LEU A 75 -8.62 -9.43 21.94
C LEU A 75 -7.57 -8.93 20.93
N LEU A 76 -7.35 -9.67 19.84
CA LEU A 76 -6.44 -9.26 18.77
C LEU A 76 -6.90 -7.95 18.13
N ASP A 77 -8.20 -7.81 17.83
CA ASP A 77 -8.78 -6.58 17.28
C ASP A 77 -8.58 -5.38 18.21
N GLN A 78 -8.81 -5.57 19.52
CA GLN A 78 -8.56 -4.53 20.51
C GLN A 78 -7.09 -4.08 20.50
N HIS A 79 -6.14 -5.02 20.52
CA HIS A 79 -4.72 -4.69 20.52
C HIS A 79 -4.25 -4.09 19.18
N ALA A 80 -4.76 -4.57 18.05
CA ALA A 80 -4.46 -4.00 16.73
C ALA A 80 -4.87 -2.53 16.64
N LYS A 81 -6.05 -2.17 17.19
CA LYS A 81 -6.50 -0.78 17.30
C LYS A 81 -5.57 0.09 18.15
N CYS A 82 -5.07 -0.42 19.27
CA CYS A 82 -4.07 0.27 20.09
C CYS A 82 -2.76 0.49 19.31
N ILE A 83 -2.22 -0.58 18.69
CA ILE A 83 -0.99 -0.52 17.87
C ILE A 83 -1.13 0.51 16.76
N ARG A 84 -2.26 0.50 16.05
CA ARG A 84 -2.55 1.45 14.96
C ARG A 84 -2.66 2.89 15.46
N SER A 85 -3.29 3.10 16.61
CA SER A 85 -3.41 4.42 17.23
C SER A 85 -2.05 4.98 17.61
N GLU A 86 -1.18 4.17 18.23
CA GLU A 86 0.19 4.57 18.58
C GLU A 86 1.02 4.88 17.33
N ARG A 87 0.93 4.03 16.28
CA ARG A 87 1.59 4.28 14.99
C ARG A 87 1.14 5.61 14.38
N ARG A 88 -0.16 5.92 14.44
CA ARG A 88 -0.68 7.21 13.94
C ARG A 88 -0.19 8.38 14.79
N ALA A 89 -0.15 8.24 16.12
CA ALA A 89 0.28 9.29 17.03
C ALA A 89 1.75 9.71 16.81
N ARG A 90 2.60 8.76 16.41
CA ARG A 90 4.00 9.03 16.02
C ARG A 90 4.19 9.40 14.54
N GLY A 91 3.11 9.60 13.79
CA GLY A 91 3.14 10.11 12.42
C GLY A 91 3.10 9.06 11.30
N GLY A 92 2.82 7.79 11.58
CA GLY A 92 2.64 6.79 10.52
C GLY A 92 1.46 7.11 9.59
N LEU A 93 1.70 7.01 8.28
CA LEU A 93 0.72 7.36 7.26
C LEU A 93 -0.29 6.22 7.06
N ASP A 94 -1.57 6.57 6.99
CA ASP A 94 -2.67 5.67 6.64
C ASP A 94 -3.25 6.10 5.28
N LEU A 95 -2.65 5.58 4.21
CA LEU A 95 -3.08 5.82 2.84
C LEU A 95 -4.11 4.76 2.45
N ASP A 96 -5.39 5.09 2.58
CA ASP A 96 -6.48 4.19 2.18
C ASP A 96 -6.90 4.48 0.74
N LEU A 97 -6.22 3.83 -0.20
CA LEU A 97 -6.52 3.94 -1.63
C LEU A 97 -7.47 2.83 -2.07
N PRO A 98 -8.52 3.14 -2.85
CA PRO A 98 -9.35 2.10 -3.45
C PRO A 98 -8.53 1.30 -4.47
N GLU A 99 -8.41 0.00 -4.24
CA GLU A 99 -7.83 -0.93 -5.21
C GLU A 99 -8.92 -1.56 -6.08
N ALA A 100 -8.64 -1.74 -7.36
CA ALA A 100 -9.52 -2.46 -8.27
C ALA A 100 -9.22 -3.96 -8.25
N LYS A 101 -10.26 -4.77 -8.17
CA LYS A 101 -10.21 -6.22 -8.37
C LYS A 101 -10.84 -6.54 -9.72
N VAL A 102 -10.02 -7.03 -10.65
CA VAL A 102 -10.50 -7.49 -11.95
C VAL A 102 -10.94 -8.95 -11.83
N VAL A 103 -12.20 -9.23 -12.16
CA VAL A 103 -12.76 -10.58 -12.22
C VAL A 103 -12.62 -11.09 -13.65
N LEU A 104 -12.00 -12.26 -13.79
CA LEU A 104 -11.77 -12.91 -15.08
C LEU A 104 -12.69 -14.11 -15.26
N ASP A 105 -13.06 -14.40 -16.50
CA ASP A 105 -13.70 -15.66 -16.88
C ASP A 105 -12.68 -16.80 -17.02
N GLU A 106 -13.16 -17.99 -17.40
CA GLU A 106 -12.33 -19.20 -17.59
C GLU A 106 -11.29 -19.05 -18.71
N ASN A 107 -11.51 -18.13 -19.65
CA ASN A 107 -10.60 -17.85 -20.76
C ASN A 107 -9.61 -16.71 -20.43
N GLY A 108 -9.72 -16.10 -19.25
CA GLY A 108 -8.89 -14.99 -18.80
C GLY A 108 -9.33 -13.61 -19.30
N PHE A 109 -10.57 -13.47 -19.80
CA PHE A 109 -11.15 -12.19 -20.19
C PHE A 109 -11.79 -11.49 -18.99
N PRO A 110 -11.63 -10.15 -18.87
CA PRO A 110 -12.21 -9.38 -17.78
C PRO A 110 -13.71 -9.21 -17.97
N ILE A 111 -14.50 -9.75 -17.04
CA ILE A 111 -15.97 -9.65 -17.05
C ILE A 111 -16.49 -8.58 -16.10
N GLU A 112 -15.71 -8.23 -15.08
CA GLU A 112 -16.12 -7.25 -14.07
C GLU A 112 -14.90 -6.58 -13.43
N ILE A 113 -15.04 -5.31 -13.04
CA ILE A 113 -14.08 -4.60 -12.20
C ILE A 113 -14.81 -4.13 -10.96
N GLN A 114 -14.39 -4.62 -9.80
CA GLN A 114 -14.99 -4.30 -8.50
C GLN A 114 -14.01 -3.55 -7.63
N ARG A 115 -14.51 -2.77 -6.67
CA ARG A 115 -13.67 -2.25 -5.59
C ARG A 115 -13.23 -3.41 -4.68
N ARG A 116 -11.94 -3.50 -4.39
CA ARG A 116 -11.44 -4.43 -3.39
C ARG A 116 -11.90 -4.00 -2.00
N GLU A 117 -12.59 -4.89 -1.30
CA GLU A 117 -13.00 -4.63 0.06
C GLU A 117 -11.81 -4.72 1.02
N ARG A 118 -11.67 -3.72 1.91
CA ARG A 118 -10.66 -3.68 2.95
C ARG A 118 -11.32 -3.71 4.32
N TYR A 119 -11.54 -4.92 4.82
CA TYR A 119 -12.12 -5.17 6.15
C TYR A 119 -11.19 -4.82 7.33
N GLU A 120 -11.76 -4.68 8.52
CA GLU A 120 -10.98 -4.53 9.77
C GLU A 120 -10.11 -5.76 10.05
N SER A 121 -10.56 -6.95 9.67
CA SER A 121 -9.75 -8.18 9.76
C SER A 121 -8.46 -8.12 8.92
N HIS A 122 -8.46 -7.42 7.79
CA HIS A 122 -7.24 -7.17 7.02
C HIS A 122 -6.30 -6.23 7.78
N ARG A 123 -6.85 -5.12 8.32
CA ARG A 123 -6.10 -4.13 9.09
C ARG A 123 -5.48 -4.74 10.35
N LEU A 124 -6.22 -5.62 11.04
CA LEU A 124 -5.77 -6.35 12.21
C LEU A 124 -4.47 -7.12 11.91
N VAL A 125 -4.45 -7.94 10.85
CA VAL A 125 -3.26 -8.71 10.48
C VAL A 125 -2.13 -7.76 10.08
N GLU A 126 -2.41 -6.75 9.26
CA GLU A 126 -1.44 -5.74 8.84
C GLU A 126 -0.75 -5.06 10.05
N ASP A 127 -1.53 -4.62 11.04
CA ASP A 127 -1.04 -3.94 12.23
C ASP A 127 -0.10 -4.85 13.06
N PHE A 128 -0.45 -6.13 13.26
CA PHE A 128 0.43 -7.07 13.95
C PHE A 128 1.69 -7.40 13.14
N MET A 129 1.61 -7.49 11.81
CA MET A 129 2.78 -7.76 10.97
C MET A 129 3.76 -6.58 11.00
N ILE A 130 3.25 -5.34 10.90
CA ILE A 130 4.06 -4.12 11.04
C ILE A 130 4.70 -4.08 12.43
N PHE A 131 3.92 -4.32 13.47
CA PHE A 131 4.42 -4.30 14.84
C PHE A 131 5.52 -5.35 15.09
N ALA A 132 5.33 -6.59 14.63
CA ALA A 132 6.35 -7.63 14.74
C ALA A 132 7.63 -7.24 13.99
N ASN A 133 7.51 -6.68 12.79
CA ASN A 133 8.63 -6.19 12.00
C ASN A 133 9.40 -5.06 12.69
N GLU A 134 8.72 -4.12 13.34
CA GLU A 134 9.35 -3.03 14.12
C GLU A 134 10.10 -3.57 15.33
N VAL A 135 9.51 -4.53 16.05
CA VAL A 135 10.16 -5.17 17.20
C VAL A 135 11.43 -5.89 16.77
N VAL A 136 11.37 -6.68 15.69
CA VAL A 136 12.54 -7.39 15.16
C VAL A 136 13.62 -6.41 14.73
N ALA A 137 13.27 -5.35 14.01
CA ALA A 137 14.22 -4.32 13.60
C ALA A 137 14.91 -3.68 14.80
N THR A 138 14.13 -3.27 15.80
CA THR A 138 14.62 -2.66 17.04
C THR A 138 15.58 -3.59 17.78
N ASP A 139 15.22 -4.87 17.90
CA ASP A 139 16.04 -5.88 18.57
C ASP A 139 17.35 -6.13 17.85
N LEU A 140 17.33 -6.29 16.53
CA LEU A 140 18.54 -6.47 15.72
C LEU A 140 19.47 -5.25 15.83
N CYS A 141 18.92 -4.02 15.77
CA CYS A 141 19.69 -2.80 15.98
C CYS A 141 20.34 -2.75 17.36
N ALA A 142 19.59 -3.07 18.43
CA ALA A 142 20.09 -3.05 19.80
C ALA A 142 21.26 -4.02 20.03
N HIS A 143 21.32 -5.12 19.26
CA HIS A 143 22.38 -6.12 19.33
C HIS A 143 23.51 -5.87 18.30
N GLY A 144 23.45 -4.77 17.55
CA GLY A 144 24.42 -4.49 16.48
C GLY A 144 24.43 -5.54 15.36
N ALA A 145 23.32 -6.27 15.20
CA ALA A 145 23.21 -7.33 14.22
C ALA A 145 23.14 -6.75 12.80
N ARG A 146 23.81 -7.40 11.85
CA ARG A 146 23.72 -7.06 10.44
C ARG A 146 22.42 -7.63 9.88
N ALA A 147 21.59 -6.78 9.28
CA ALA A 147 20.29 -7.16 8.74
C ALA A 147 19.98 -6.37 7.47
N LEU A 148 18.93 -6.79 6.75
CA LEU A 148 18.34 -6.01 5.67
C LEU A 148 17.17 -5.19 6.22
N PHE A 149 17.34 -3.88 6.24
CA PHE A 149 16.31 -2.93 6.62
C PHE A 149 15.42 -2.62 5.42
N ARG A 150 14.13 -2.43 5.70
CA ARG A 150 13.19 -1.85 4.75
C ARG A 150 13.12 -0.37 5.08
N VAL A 151 13.74 0.44 4.24
CA VAL A 151 13.92 1.88 4.48
C VAL A 151 13.04 2.70 3.56
N HIS A 152 12.63 3.87 4.03
CA HIS A 152 11.80 4.80 3.29
C HIS A 152 12.15 6.23 3.68
N GLU A 153 12.76 6.95 2.74
CA GLU A 153 13.24 8.32 2.92
C GLU A 153 12.06 9.31 2.95
N PRO A 154 12.23 10.46 3.63
CA PRO A 154 11.25 11.54 3.58
C PRO A 154 11.12 12.12 2.15
N PRO A 155 9.98 12.75 1.81
CA PRO A 155 9.81 13.46 0.55
C PRO A 155 10.81 14.62 0.41
N THR A 156 11.14 14.99 -0.83
CA THR A 156 12.01 16.15 -1.10
C THR A 156 11.26 17.47 -0.86
N ALA A 157 11.99 18.54 -0.60
CA ALA A 157 11.41 19.88 -0.41
C ALA A 157 10.56 20.35 -1.60
N GLU A 158 10.97 20.01 -2.83
CA GLU A 158 10.23 20.30 -4.06
C GLU A 158 8.89 19.56 -4.10
N SER A 159 8.89 18.25 -3.84
CA SER A 159 7.65 17.46 -3.81
C SER A 159 6.71 17.91 -2.68
N VAL A 160 7.25 18.39 -1.56
CA VAL A 160 6.45 19.01 -0.48
C VAL A 160 5.71 20.25 -0.98
N GLU A 161 6.40 21.11 -1.73
CA GLU A 161 5.84 22.36 -2.25
C GLU A 161 4.76 22.08 -3.29
N GLU A 162 5.00 21.15 -4.21
CA GLU A 162 4.00 20.69 -5.19
C GLU A 162 2.75 20.13 -4.50
N LEU A 163 2.91 19.33 -3.44
CA LEU A 163 1.78 18.82 -2.67
C LEU A 163 0.99 19.96 -2.02
N ALA A 164 1.67 20.95 -1.44
CA ALA A 164 1.01 22.09 -0.81
C ALA A 164 0.19 22.92 -1.81
N GLU A 165 0.69 23.10 -3.03
CA GLU A 165 -0.04 23.74 -4.12
C GLU A 165 -1.26 22.92 -4.56
N ALA A 166 -1.10 21.59 -4.70
CA ALA A 166 -2.20 20.69 -5.04
C ALA A 166 -3.31 20.73 -3.99
N MET A 167 -2.95 20.74 -2.70
CA MET A 167 -3.92 20.86 -1.60
C MET A 167 -4.67 22.20 -1.64
N SER A 168 -3.96 23.29 -1.97
CA SER A 168 -4.59 24.60 -2.13
C SER A 168 -5.58 24.63 -3.30
N ALA A 169 -5.28 23.94 -4.40
CA ALA A 169 -6.19 23.82 -5.54
C ALA A 169 -7.46 23.03 -5.19
N LEU A 170 -7.35 22.05 -4.30
CA LEU A 170 -8.49 21.30 -3.76
C LEU A 170 -9.30 22.06 -2.69
N GLY A 171 -8.95 23.32 -2.40
CA GLY A 171 -9.59 24.12 -1.36
C GLY A 171 -9.29 23.65 0.06
N LEU A 172 -8.25 22.82 0.25
CA LEU A 172 -7.83 22.33 1.56
C LEU A 172 -6.81 23.30 2.18
N GLN A 173 -6.75 23.32 3.52
CA GLN A 173 -5.84 24.23 4.23
C GLN A 173 -4.39 23.93 3.87
N ARG A 174 -3.61 24.99 3.62
CA ARG A 174 -2.17 24.88 3.36
C ARG A 174 -1.44 24.37 4.60
N LEU A 175 -0.48 23.47 4.38
CA LEU A 175 0.45 23.01 5.41
C LEU A 175 1.08 24.21 6.14
N ARG A 176 1.01 24.21 7.47
CA ARG A 176 1.74 25.19 8.30
C ARG A 176 3.10 24.61 8.67
N GLY A 177 4.16 25.03 7.98
CA GLY A 177 5.54 24.67 8.34
C GLY A 177 6.47 24.55 7.13
N LYS A 178 7.78 24.66 7.37
CA LYS A 178 8.82 24.51 6.32
C LYS A 178 9.28 23.06 6.10
N SER A 179 8.79 22.11 6.90
CA SER A 179 9.13 20.68 6.80
C SER A 179 7.88 19.81 6.88
N LEU A 180 7.73 18.86 5.96
CA LEU A 180 6.76 17.77 6.12
C LEU A 180 7.29 16.79 7.17
N ASP A 181 6.79 16.91 8.40
CA ASP A 181 6.74 15.75 9.27
C ASP A 181 5.56 14.86 8.83
N ALA A 182 5.67 13.56 9.08
CA ALA A 182 4.66 12.60 8.65
C ALA A 182 3.30 12.84 9.34
N SER A 183 3.29 13.44 10.53
CA SER A 183 2.07 13.88 11.22
C SER A 183 1.30 14.97 10.47
N ASN A 184 1.98 15.96 9.88
CA ASN A 184 1.36 17.03 9.10
C ASN A 184 0.77 16.48 7.79
N VAL A 185 1.45 15.51 7.16
CA VAL A 185 0.91 14.77 6.01
C VAL A 185 -0.37 14.04 6.40
N GLN A 186 -0.36 13.33 7.53
CA GLN A 186 -1.54 12.60 7.99
C GLN A 186 -2.72 13.54 8.32
N ALA A 187 -2.45 14.68 8.97
CA ALA A 187 -3.46 15.68 9.26
C ALA A 187 -4.12 16.24 7.98
N LEU A 188 -3.37 16.38 6.89
CA LEU A 188 -3.94 16.75 5.59
C LEU A 188 -4.91 15.68 5.07
N ILE A 189 -4.50 14.41 5.09
CA ILE A 189 -5.34 13.29 4.65
C ILE A 189 -6.64 13.26 5.48
N ASP A 190 -6.53 13.46 6.79
CA ASP A 190 -7.67 13.45 7.70
C ASP A 190 -8.62 14.66 7.50
N SER A 191 -8.10 15.78 6.97
CA SER A 191 -8.90 16.97 6.65
C SER A 191 -9.77 16.84 5.39
N ALA A 192 -9.48 15.87 4.53
CA ALA A 192 -10.24 15.64 3.31
C ALA A 192 -11.64 15.08 3.63
N ASN A 193 -12.65 15.59 2.92
CA ASN A 193 -14.06 15.27 3.14
C ASN A 193 -14.52 14.10 2.27
N GLY A 194 -15.18 13.13 2.89
CA GLY A 194 -15.69 11.96 2.17
C GLY A 194 -14.59 11.01 1.68
N ILE A 195 -15.01 9.91 1.07
CA ILE A 195 -14.10 8.82 0.65
C ILE A 195 -13.30 9.23 -0.60
N GLU A 196 -13.93 9.96 -1.52
CA GLU A 196 -13.36 10.27 -2.81
C GLU A 196 -12.26 11.34 -2.73
N GLN A 197 -12.50 12.43 -1.99
CA GLN A 197 -11.48 13.44 -1.76
C GLN A 197 -10.30 12.86 -0.97
N LYS A 198 -10.56 11.97 0.01
CA LYS A 198 -9.51 11.25 0.74
C LYS A 198 -8.67 10.36 -0.18
N ALA A 199 -9.28 9.65 -1.12
CA ALA A 199 -8.57 8.83 -2.08
C ALA A 199 -7.67 9.69 -3.00
N LEU A 200 -8.18 10.82 -3.50
CA LEU A 200 -7.41 11.75 -4.31
C LEU A 200 -6.22 12.34 -3.54
N VAL A 201 -6.46 12.86 -2.33
CA VAL A 201 -5.41 13.40 -1.45
C VAL A 201 -4.38 12.33 -1.13
N SER A 202 -4.81 11.12 -0.77
CA SER A 202 -3.91 9.98 -0.50
C SER A 202 -3.05 9.64 -1.73
N SER A 203 -3.62 9.72 -2.94
CA SER A 203 -2.88 9.48 -4.18
C SER A 203 -1.85 10.58 -4.43
N LEU A 204 -2.16 11.84 -4.13
CA LEU A 204 -1.22 12.96 -4.30
C LEU A 204 -0.08 12.85 -3.29
N VAL A 205 -0.40 12.54 -2.02
CA VAL A 205 0.60 12.25 -1.01
C VAL A 205 1.50 11.11 -1.47
N LEU A 206 0.95 9.98 -1.91
CA LEU A 206 1.74 8.84 -2.37
C LEU A 206 2.72 9.19 -3.50
N ARG A 207 2.34 10.07 -4.43
CA ARG A 207 3.21 10.53 -5.54
C ARG A 207 4.40 11.37 -5.05
N THR A 208 4.32 11.95 -3.86
CA THR A 208 5.38 12.80 -3.28
C THR A 208 6.39 11.99 -2.46
N LEU A 209 5.98 10.80 -2.01
CA LEU A 209 6.80 9.92 -1.19
C LEU A 209 7.91 9.26 -2.02
N GLN A 210 9.05 9.04 -1.38
CA GLN A 210 10.12 8.24 -1.97
C GLN A 210 9.71 6.77 -2.02
N ARG A 211 10.31 6.00 -2.93
CA ARG A 211 10.04 4.56 -2.98
C ARG A 211 10.78 3.87 -1.84
N ALA A 212 10.05 3.07 -1.06
CA ALA A 212 10.68 2.23 -0.05
C ALA A 212 11.53 1.14 -0.71
N ARG A 213 12.72 0.87 -0.16
CA ARG A 213 13.73 -0.04 -0.71
C ARG A 213 14.39 -0.84 0.41
N TYR A 214 15.13 -1.89 0.04
CA TYR A 214 15.98 -2.59 0.99
C TYR A 214 17.34 -1.90 1.09
N ASP A 215 17.91 -1.88 2.29
CA ASP A 215 19.27 -1.39 2.55
C ASP A 215 19.92 -2.21 3.68
N LYS A 216 21.26 -2.22 3.72
CA LYS A 216 22.02 -2.73 4.87
C LYS A 216 22.05 -1.73 6.04
N ASP A 217 21.92 -0.44 5.73
CA ASP A 217 21.97 0.65 6.71
C ASP A 217 20.55 1.04 7.11
N ASN A 218 20.30 1.15 8.41
CA ASN A 218 19.03 1.64 8.90
C ASN A 218 18.99 3.18 8.82
N ILE A 219 18.08 3.70 8.00
CA ILE A 219 17.81 5.14 7.88
C ILE A 219 16.36 5.50 8.28
N GLY A 220 15.63 4.55 8.86
CA GLY A 220 14.22 4.68 9.24
C GLY A 220 13.25 4.47 8.07
N HIS A 221 11.95 4.55 8.39
CA HIS A 221 10.86 4.36 7.46
C HIS A 221 9.79 5.45 7.62
N PHE A 222 9.90 6.51 6.80
CA PHE A 222 9.07 7.71 6.87
C PHE A 222 7.57 7.41 6.86
N GLY A 223 7.10 6.62 5.89
CA GLY A 223 5.68 6.32 5.76
C GLY A 223 5.06 5.52 6.91
N LEU A 224 5.89 4.87 7.75
CA LEU A 224 5.41 4.14 8.94
C LEU A 224 5.68 4.91 10.25
N GLY A 225 6.33 6.07 10.16
CA GLY A 225 6.81 6.80 11.33
C GLY A 225 7.66 5.92 12.25
N SER A 226 8.59 5.13 11.67
CA SER A 226 9.41 4.17 12.43
C SER A 226 10.89 4.44 12.25
N ASP A 227 11.65 4.39 13.36
CA ASP A 227 13.10 4.57 13.36
C ASP A 227 13.86 3.35 12.84
N ALA A 228 13.25 2.16 12.89
CA ALA A 228 13.83 0.93 12.39
C ALA A 228 12.73 -0.01 11.89
N TYR A 229 12.87 -0.49 10.66
CA TYR A 229 11.89 -1.40 10.07
C TYR A 229 12.58 -2.46 9.20
N VAL A 230 12.14 -3.71 9.33
CA VAL A 230 12.58 -4.83 8.51
C VAL A 230 11.36 -5.57 7.98
N HIS A 231 11.50 -6.39 6.95
CA HIS A 231 10.49 -7.40 6.66
C HIS A 231 10.93 -8.73 7.26
N PHE A 232 10.10 -9.33 8.12
CA PHE A 232 10.38 -10.60 8.81
C PHE A 232 9.27 -11.64 8.61
N THR A 233 8.05 -11.19 8.35
CA THR A 233 6.81 -11.98 8.46
C THR A 233 6.40 -12.74 7.20
N SER A 234 7.17 -12.72 6.11
CA SER A 234 6.81 -13.39 4.85
C SER A 234 7.99 -14.06 4.11
N PRO A 235 8.78 -14.93 4.78
CA PRO A 235 9.96 -15.58 4.19
C PRO A 235 9.66 -16.51 3.00
N ILE A 236 8.42 -16.98 2.85
CA ILE A 236 8.02 -17.88 1.76
C ILE A 236 8.01 -17.17 0.40
N ARG A 237 7.77 -15.85 0.40
CA ARG A 237 7.55 -15.05 -0.81
C ARG A 237 8.50 -13.85 -0.95
N ARG A 238 9.28 -13.53 0.08
CA ARG A 238 10.27 -12.45 0.07
C ARG A 238 11.62 -12.95 0.59
N TYR A 239 12.66 -12.79 -0.20
CA TYR A 239 14.02 -13.22 0.16
C TYR A 239 14.61 -12.37 1.30
N PRO A 240 14.37 -11.04 1.39
CA PRO A 240 14.82 -10.24 2.53
C PRO A 240 14.32 -10.76 3.88
N ASP A 241 13.07 -11.21 3.98
CA ASP A 241 12.53 -11.83 5.20
C ASP A 241 13.29 -13.09 5.60
N LEU A 242 13.74 -13.89 4.64
CA LEU A 242 14.56 -15.07 4.90
C LEU A 242 15.95 -14.68 5.43
N VAL A 243 16.55 -13.60 4.89
CA VAL A 243 17.81 -13.06 5.41
C VAL A 243 17.65 -12.52 6.83
N VAL A 244 16.57 -11.78 7.10
CA VAL A 244 16.25 -11.27 8.44
C VAL A 244 15.99 -12.42 9.41
N GLN A 245 15.30 -13.49 9.00
CA GLN A 245 15.11 -14.69 9.84
C GLN A 245 16.42 -15.37 10.21
N ARG A 246 17.40 -15.41 9.29
CA ARG A 246 18.75 -15.90 9.59
C ARG A 246 19.48 -15.01 10.58
N ALA A 247 19.36 -13.68 10.45
CA ALA A 247 19.92 -12.73 11.41
C ALA A 247 19.29 -12.94 12.81
N VAL A 248 17.96 -13.03 12.89
CA VAL A 248 17.24 -13.34 14.15
C VAL A 248 17.72 -14.65 14.76
N ALA A 249 17.84 -15.70 13.96
CA ALA A 249 18.31 -17.00 14.45
C ALA A 249 19.72 -16.92 15.03
N ALA A 250 20.66 -16.30 14.30
CA ALA A 250 22.04 -16.15 14.75
C ALA A 250 22.18 -15.26 16.00
N THR A 251 21.37 -14.21 16.11
CA THR A 251 21.42 -13.28 17.25
C THR A 251 20.75 -13.83 18.50
N PHE A 252 19.60 -14.51 18.37
CA PHE A 252 18.75 -14.84 19.52
C PHE A 252 18.58 -16.34 19.78
N LEU A 253 18.82 -17.19 18.79
CA LEU A 253 18.50 -18.62 18.84
C LEU A 253 19.73 -19.52 18.74
N GLY A 254 20.93 -18.95 18.74
CA GLY A 254 22.21 -19.66 18.64
C GLY A 254 22.83 -19.58 17.24
N ASP A 255 24.17 -19.64 17.21
CA ASP A 255 24.96 -19.51 15.98
C ASP A 255 25.02 -20.85 15.23
N GLU A 256 24.34 -20.90 14.09
CA GLU A 256 24.36 -22.01 13.13
C GLU A 256 25.18 -21.66 11.88
N GLY A 257 25.95 -20.57 11.89
CA GLY A 257 26.71 -20.09 10.73
C GLY A 257 25.86 -19.45 9.63
N PHE A 258 24.57 -19.18 9.90
CA PHE A 258 23.66 -18.55 8.93
C PHE A 258 23.68 -17.02 8.96
N GLY A 259 24.22 -16.40 10.02
CA GLY A 259 24.06 -14.96 10.30
C GLY A 259 25.10 -14.02 9.69
N ASP A 260 26.24 -14.52 9.21
CA ASP A 260 27.34 -13.65 8.77
C ASP A 260 27.35 -13.45 7.25
N LEU A 261 26.25 -12.89 6.72
CA LEU A 261 26.37 -12.22 5.43
C LEU A 261 27.25 -10.98 5.67
N GLY A 262 28.47 -11.01 5.12
CA GLY A 262 29.36 -9.86 5.15
C GLY A 262 28.67 -8.61 4.57
N SER A 263 29.10 -7.44 5.01
CA SER A 263 28.49 -6.14 4.64
C SER A 263 28.29 -5.97 3.12
N GLU A 264 29.26 -6.40 2.32
CA GLU A 264 29.18 -6.33 0.85
C GLU A 264 28.10 -7.27 0.29
N ALA A 265 28.00 -8.50 0.82
CA ALA A 265 26.97 -9.44 0.40
C ALA A 265 25.56 -8.94 0.75
N LEU A 266 25.40 -8.28 1.90
CA LEU A 266 24.14 -7.64 2.29
C LEU A 266 23.77 -6.49 1.35
N LYS A 267 24.74 -5.63 1.00
CA LYS A 267 24.53 -4.54 0.04
C LYS A 267 24.04 -5.06 -1.31
N VAL A 268 24.75 -6.04 -1.88
CA VAL A 268 24.37 -6.67 -3.16
C VAL A 268 22.97 -7.31 -3.06
N THR A 269 22.67 -7.97 -1.93
CA THR A 269 21.34 -8.56 -1.71
C THR A 269 20.25 -7.50 -1.65
N ALA A 270 20.50 -6.36 -0.99
CA ALA A 270 19.57 -5.24 -0.88
C ALA A 270 19.23 -4.64 -2.27
N GLU A 271 20.25 -4.39 -3.08
CA GLU A 271 20.11 -3.87 -4.44
C GLU A 271 19.32 -4.84 -5.33
N LEU A 272 19.67 -6.13 -5.30
CA LEU A 272 18.98 -7.15 -6.08
C LEU A 272 17.52 -7.31 -5.64
N ALA A 273 17.26 -7.36 -4.33
CA ALA A 273 15.91 -7.51 -3.80
C ALA A 273 15.02 -6.33 -4.19
N SER A 274 15.53 -5.10 -4.07
CA SER A 274 14.81 -3.87 -4.46
C SER A 274 14.50 -3.85 -5.95
N ALA A 275 15.47 -4.19 -6.81
CA ALA A 275 15.27 -4.24 -8.26
C ALA A 275 14.28 -5.34 -8.69
N ARG A 276 14.25 -6.47 -7.97
CA ARG A 276 13.31 -7.58 -8.24
C ARG A 276 11.89 -7.25 -7.78
N GLU A 277 11.75 -6.59 -6.63
CA GLU A 277 10.48 -6.06 -6.16
C GLU A 277 9.89 -5.05 -7.14
N GLN A 278 10.68 -4.06 -7.58
CA GLN A 278 10.23 -3.08 -8.55
C GLN A 278 9.73 -3.74 -9.85
N ARG A 279 10.51 -4.67 -10.41
CA ARG A 279 10.12 -5.39 -11.63
C ARG A 279 8.80 -6.17 -11.43
N ALA A 280 8.61 -6.77 -10.26
CA ALA A 280 7.38 -7.53 -9.97
C ALA A 280 6.16 -6.60 -9.87
N VAL A 281 6.29 -5.47 -9.16
CA VAL A 281 5.23 -4.46 -9.03
C VAL A 281 4.87 -3.83 -10.39
N GLU A 282 5.87 -3.53 -11.22
CA GLU A 282 5.66 -3.03 -12.58
C GLU A 282 4.89 -4.05 -13.43
N ALA A 283 5.32 -5.32 -13.44
CA ALA A 283 4.64 -6.37 -14.18
C ALA A 283 3.18 -6.60 -13.70
N GLU A 284 2.93 -6.55 -12.39
CA GLU A 284 1.58 -6.64 -11.82
C GLU A 284 0.71 -5.47 -12.28
N ARG A 285 1.21 -4.23 -12.14
CA ARG A 285 0.50 -3.02 -12.57
C ARG A 285 0.19 -3.06 -14.07
N GLU A 286 1.15 -3.46 -14.89
CA GLU A 286 0.99 -3.60 -16.33
C GLU A 286 -0.07 -4.64 -16.71
N THR A 287 -0.11 -5.76 -15.99
CA THR A 287 -1.11 -6.82 -16.21
C THR A 287 -2.51 -6.33 -15.85
N VAL A 288 -2.65 -5.67 -14.69
CA VAL A 288 -3.93 -5.09 -14.27
C VAL A 288 -4.38 -4.00 -15.25
N ALA A 289 -3.48 -3.12 -15.69
CA ALA A 289 -3.78 -2.09 -16.68
C ALA A 289 -4.27 -2.71 -18.00
N LEU A 290 -3.59 -3.74 -18.50
CA LEU A 290 -4.02 -4.46 -19.70
C LEU A 290 -5.43 -5.03 -19.54
N LYS A 291 -5.74 -5.64 -18.39
CA LYS A 291 -7.08 -6.18 -18.14
C LYS A 291 -8.16 -5.10 -18.00
N LYS A 292 -7.83 -3.93 -17.44
CA LYS A 292 -8.73 -2.76 -17.47
C LYS A 292 -9.01 -2.27 -18.89
N VAL A 293 -7.98 -2.23 -19.73
CA VAL A 293 -8.08 -1.80 -21.13
C VAL A 293 -8.91 -2.79 -21.95
N GLU A 294 -8.69 -4.10 -21.80
CA GLU A 294 -9.54 -5.15 -22.39
C GLU A 294 -11.01 -5.02 -21.97
N PHE A 295 -11.27 -4.69 -20.70
CA PHE A 295 -12.62 -4.46 -20.20
C PHE A 295 -13.29 -3.22 -20.83
N MET A 296 -12.54 -2.15 -21.06
CA MET A 296 -13.08 -0.92 -21.66
C MET A 296 -13.26 -1.01 -23.18
N GLU A 297 -12.57 -1.92 -23.87
CA GLU A 297 -12.74 -2.12 -25.32
C GLU A 297 -14.19 -2.48 -25.68
N ALA A 298 -14.84 -3.32 -24.86
CA ALA A 298 -16.23 -3.70 -25.06
C ALA A 298 -17.23 -2.55 -24.80
N ARG A 299 -16.75 -1.40 -24.29
CA ARG A 299 -17.53 -0.22 -23.88
C ARG A 299 -17.18 1.02 -24.68
N LEU A 300 -16.61 0.84 -25.88
CA LEU A 300 -16.34 1.94 -26.81
C LEU A 300 -17.64 2.69 -27.16
N GLY A 301 -17.61 4.01 -27.02
CA GLY A 301 -18.76 4.89 -27.23
C GLY A 301 -19.67 5.06 -26.01
N GLU A 302 -19.47 4.34 -24.92
CA GLU A 302 -20.22 4.53 -23.67
C GLU A 302 -19.68 5.73 -22.87
N THR A 303 -20.57 6.35 -22.09
CA THR A 303 -20.27 7.50 -21.24
C THR A 303 -20.18 7.11 -19.77
N PHE A 304 -19.22 7.66 -19.04
CA PHE A 304 -18.98 7.36 -17.63
C PHE A 304 -18.74 8.64 -16.83
N PRO A 305 -19.19 8.69 -15.57
CA PRO A 305 -18.72 9.70 -14.63
C PRO A 305 -17.24 9.44 -14.31
N ALA A 306 -16.45 10.50 -14.35
CA ALA A 306 -15.04 10.44 -14.08
C ALA A 306 -14.57 11.65 -13.27
N ARG A 307 -13.47 11.46 -12.55
CA ARG A 307 -12.82 12.50 -11.77
C ARG A 307 -11.49 12.88 -12.37
N ILE A 308 -11.18 14.17 -12.39
CA ILE A 308 -9.86 14.67 -12.77
C ILE A 308 -8.84 14.29 -11.67
N THR A 309 -7.87 13.44 -12.02
CA THR A 309 -6.79 12.98 -11.14
C THR A 309 -5.41 13.54 -11.52
N GLY A 310 -5.33 14.30 -12.61
CA GLY A 310 -4.16 15.04 -13.01
C GLY A 310 -4.47 16.05 -14.11
N VAL A 311 -3.71 17.14 -14.16
CA VAL A 311 -3.86 18.20 -15.16
C VAL A 311 -2.52 18.41 -15.84
N THR A 312 -2.52 18.46 -17.17
CA THR A 312 -1.34 18.80 -17.98
C THR A 312 -1.71 19.79 -19.08
N SER A 313 -0.72 20.28 -19.81
CA SER A 313 -0.95 21.18 -20.96
C SER A 313 -1.64 20.54 -22.15
N PHE A 314 -1.59 19.22 -22.26
CA PHE A 314 -2.18 18.49 -23.38
C PHE A 314 -3.50 17.81 -23.01
N GLY A 315 -3.90 17.78 -21.73
CA GLY A 315 -5.16 17.18 -21.34
C GLY A 315 -5.38 17.03 -19.84
N LEU A 316 -6.46 16.31 -19.52
CA LEU A 316 -6.88 15.94 -18.18
C LEU A 316 -6.72 14.43 -18.02
N PHE A 317 -5.96 13.99 -17.02
CA PHE A 317 -6.02 12.60 -16.58
C PHE A 317 -7.26 12.43 -15.74
N VAL A 318 -8.05 11.42 -16.10
CA VAL A 318 -9.31 11.12 -15.43
C VAL A 318 -9.35 9.68 -14.96
N THR A 319 -10.02 9.42 -13.85
CA THR A 319 -10.29 8.08 -13.34
C THR A 319 -11.79 7.89 -13.28
N LEU A 320 -12.31 6.81 -13.87
CA LEU A 320 -13.73 6.46 -13.81
C LEU A 320 -14.13 6.11 -12.38
N ASP A 321 -15.26 6.64 -11.91
CA ASP A 321 -15.69 6.50 -10.51
C ASP A 321 -16.01 5.04 -10.13
N GLU A 322 -16.65 4.29 -11.04
CA GLU A 322 -17.09 2.91 -10.78
C GLU A 322 -15.97 1.88 -10.97
N TYR A 323 -15.22 1.98 -12.07
CA TYR A 323 -14.27 0.96 -12.49
C TYR A 323 -12.82 1.25 -12.09
N PHE A 324 -12.54 2.44 -11.52
CA PHE A 324 -11.19 2.89 -11.18
C PHE A 324 -10.23 2.77 -12.38
N VAL A 325 -10.73 3.03 -13.58
CA VAL A 325 -9.96 2.97 -14.83
C VAL A 325 -9.46 4.36 -15.15
N ASP A 326 -8.14 4.47 -15.35
CA ASP A 326 -7.49 5.73 -15.71
C ASP A 326 -7.48 5.91 -17.23
N GLY A 327 -7.61 7.15 -17.69
CA GLY A 327 -7.41 7.53 -19.08
C GLY A 327 -7.19 9.03 -19.25
N LEU A 328 -7.15 9.48 -20.50
CA LEU A 328 -6.81 10.84 -20.87
C LEU A 328 -7.92 11.50 -21.68
N VAL A 329 -8.37 12.67 -21.23
CA VAL A 329 -9.15 13.60 -22.05
C VAL A 329 -8.15 14.59 -22.68
N HIS A 330 -7.89 14.45 -23.97
CA HIS A 330 -6.98 15.36 -24.67
C HIS A 330 -7.68 16.71 -24.90
N VAL A 331 -6.99 17.85 -24.74
CA VAL A 331 -7.57 19.20 -24.94
C VAL A 331 -8.22 19.41 -26.31
N ARG A 332 -7.78 18.65 -27.31
CA ARG A 332 -8.34 18.66 -28.68
C ARG A 332 -9.77 18.12 -28.76
N SER A 333 -10.17 17.28 -27.80
CA SER A 333 -11.54 16.78 -27.70
C SER A 333 -12.50 17.74 -26.99
N MET A 334 -11.96 18.83 -26.41
CA MET A 334 -12.74 19.85 -25.70
C MET A 334 -13.07 20.98 -26.67
N GLU A 335 -13.99 20.74 -27.59
CA GLU A 335 -14.28 21.62 -28.73
C GLU A 335 -15.02 22.93 -28.34
N ASP A 336 -15.43 23.07 -27.08
CA ASP A 336 -16.17 24.23 -26.58
C ASP A 336 -15.29 25.48 -26.38
N ASP A 337 -13.98 25.29 -26.15
CA ASP A 337 -13.03 26.39 -25.92
C ASP A 337 -11.56 26.05 -26.21
N PHE A 338 -10.70 27.07 -26.19
CA PHE A 338 -9.25 26.90 -26.11
C PHE A 338 -8.82 26.89 -24.65
N TYR A 339 -8.34 25.75 -24.18
CA TYR A 339 -7.95 25.56 -22.78
C TYR A 339 -6.46 25.80 -22.56
N GLN A 340 -6.13 26.65 -21.58
CA GLN A 340 -4.76 26.87 -21.12
C GLN A 340 -4.58 26.40 -19.67
N VAL A 341 -3.38 25.94 -19.35
CA VAL A 341 -3.01 25.57 -17.98
C VAL A 341 -2.85 26.83 -17.14
N SER A 342 -3.45 26.85 -15.96
CA SER A 342 -3.22 27.93 -14.99
C SER A 342 -1.77 27.95 -14.50
N GLU A 343 -1.29 29.10 -14.01
CA GLU A 343 0.10 29.23 -13.51
C GLU A 343 0.49 28.18 -12.45
N GLY A 344 -0.48 27.69 -11.68
CA GLY A 344 -0.29 26.62 -10.69
C GLY A 344 -0.36 25.19 -11.22
N LYS A 345 -0.64 24.96 -12.51
CA LYS A 345 -0.76 23.61 -13.14
C LYS A 345 -1.88 22.70 -12.63
N TRP A 346 -2.82 23.21 -11.83
CA TRP A 346 -3.89 22.40 -11.22
C TRP A 346 -5.25 22.54 -11.90
N SER A 347 -5.36 23.36 -12.94
CA SER A 347 -6.60 23.55 -13.68
C SER A 347 -6.36 23.96 -15.13
N LEU A 348 -7.20 23.47 -16.04
CA LEU A 348 -7.37 24.01 -17.37
C LEU A 348 -8.45 25.08 -17.36
N VAL A 349 -8.18 26.23 -17.98
CA VAL A 349 -9.11 27.37 -18.08
C VAL A 349 -9.35 27.71 -19.54
N GLY A 350 -10.61 27.74 -19.94
CA GLY A 350 -11.02 28.15 -21.28
C GLY A 350 -10.86 29.65 -21.48
N GLU A 351 -10.20 30.06 -22.57
CA GLU A 351 -9.93 31.47 -22.88
C GLU A 351 -11.20 32.29 -23.13
N ARG A 352 -12.21 31.69 -23.78
CA ARG A 352 -13.42 32.41 -24.21
C ARG A 352 -14.57 32.30 -23.21
N THR A 353 -14.79 31.09 -22.70
CA THR A 353 -15.90 30.74 -21.81
C THR A 353 -15.56 31.02 -20.35
N GLY A 354 -14.27 30.98 -19.99
CA GLY A 354 -13.82 30.99 -18.60
C GLY A 354 -14.11 29.68 -17.85
N ASN A 355 -14.58 28.63 -18.55
CA ASN A 355 -14.80 27.31 -17.97
C ASN A 355 -13.50 26.81 -17.34
N ARG A 356 -13.60 26.22 -16.16
CA ARG A 356 -12.45 25.73 -15.40
C ARG A 356 -12.63 24.27 -15.07
N HIS A 357 -11.65 23.46 -15.43
CA HIS A 357 -11.54 22.04 -15.09
C HIS A 357 -10.34 21.87 -14.16
N THR A 358 -10.62 21.66 -12.87
CA THR A 358 -9.64 21.62 -11.79
C THR A 358 -9.43 20.19 -11.32
N LEU A 359 -8.25 19.89 -10.80
CA LEU A 359 -8.00 18.65 -10.09
C LEU A 359 -9.10 18.35 -9.07
N GLY A 360 -9.68 17.15 -9.13
CA GLY A 360 -10.74 16.68 -8.24
C GLY A 360 -12.17 16.92 -8.74
N ASP A 361 -12.37 17.76 -9.76
CA ASP A 361 -13.67 17.99 -10.37
C ASP A 361 -14.21 16.70 -11.02
N HIS A 362 -15.53 16.60 -11.08
CA HIS A 362 -16.22 15.56 -11.84
C HIS A 362 -16.58 16.06 -13.22
N LEU A 363 -16.49 15.16 -14.19
CA LEU A 363 -17.01 15.35 -15.54
C LEU A 363 -17.57 14.04 -16.08
N GLU A 364 -18.41 14.16 -17.11
CA GLU A 364 -18.79 13.01 -17.94
C GLU A 364 -17.79 12.85 -19.09
N VAL A 365 -17.37 11.62 -19.32
CA VAL A 365 -16.43 11.27 -20.39
C VAL A 365 -16.98 10.14 -21.25
N GLN A 366 -16.73 10.18 -22.55
CA GLN A 366 -17.04 9.09 -23.47
C GLN A 366 -15.77 8.35 -23.86
N VAL A 367 -15.80 7.01 -23.86
CA VAL A 367 -14.67 6.19 -24.34
C VAL A 367 -14.59 6.29 -25.85
N ILE A 368 -13.54 6.94 -26.38
CA ILE A 368 -13.41 7.14 -27.84
C ILE A 368 -12.37 6.20 -28.47
N ARG A 369 -11.36 5.80 -27.70
CA ARG A 369 -10.32 4.90 -28.19
C ARG A 369 -9.73 4.10 -27.04
N VAL A 370 -9.44 2.84 -27.35
CA VAL A 370 -8.77 1.90 -26.45
C VAL A 370 -7.56 1.35 -27.20
N ASP A 371 -6.38 1.52 -26.62
CA ASP A 371 -5.10 1.05 -27.18
C ASP A 371 -4.49 -0.02 -26.27
N LYS A 372 -4.58 -1.28 -26.70
CA LYS A 372 -4.09 -2.43 -25.93
C LYS A 372 -2.57 -2.49 -25.83
N GLU A 373 -1.87 -2.09 -26.88
CA GLU A 373 -0.40 -2.12 -26.90
C GLU A 373 0.16 -1.03 -25.99
N ALA A 374 -0.39 0.18 -26.09
CA ALA A 374 -0.02 1.29 -25.20
C ALA A 374 -0.62 1.17 -23.79
N ARG A 375 -1.59 0.26 -23.59
CA ARG A 375 -2.41 0.12 -22.38
C ARG A 375 -3.03 1.45 -21.96
N HIS A 376 -3.58 2.15 -22.95
CA HIS A 376 -4.08 3.51 -22.81
C HIS A 376 -5.54 3.60 -23.26
N ILE A 377 -6.29 4.51 -22.65
CA ILE A 377 -7.68 4.80 -22.99
C ILE A 377 -7.80 6.30 -23.19
N ASP A 378 -8.26 6.69 -24.37
CA ASP A 378 -8.60 8.06 -24.68
C ASP A 378 -10.09 8.28 -24.44
N PHE A 379 -10.37 9.40 -23.81
CA PHE A 379 -11.70 9.89 -23.51
C PHE A 379 -11.96 11.20 -24.26
N SER A 380 -13.22 11.46 -24.60
CA SER A 380 -13.69 12.81 -24.96
C SER A 380 -14.54 13.39 -23.83
N TYR A 381 -14.45 14.71 -23.68
CA TYR A 381 -15.36 15.49 -22.83
C TYR A 381 -16.77 15.50 -23.47
N VAL A 382 -17.82 15.36 -22.64
CA VAL A 382 -19.23 15.34 -23.07
C VAL A 382 -19.91 16.68 -22.78
#